data_AF-A0A3B4B3D4-F1
#
_entry.id   AF-A0A3B4B3D4-F1
#
_cell.length_a   1.000
_cell.length_b   1.000
_cell.length_c   1.000
_cell.angle_alpha   90.00
_cell.angle_beta   90.00
_cell.angle_gamma   90.00
#
_symmetry.space_group_name_H-M   'P 1'
#
loop_
_entity.id
_entity.type
_entity.pdbx_description
1 polymer ?
#
loop_
_entity_poly.entity_id
_entity_poly.type
_entity_poly.pdbx_seq_one_letter_code
_entity_poly.pdbx_strand_id
1 'polypeptide(L)'
;MLVTGVRLFNRSSMTKDQVELNIQDLGENCLQLVWRYTCALEALTEPGTAAPAEMGVSVELLRQALYNVRQHQSPNHNPFTHATVQRVELLQSELTAHFQVLRDTVQSKRAVPAAQVFPMFRSVSRLWSGLQDEAELLHIFRNLALSLRPFVASQAQIFSENSIDGLLQGSEIKSDAERRRLCEGGELGPDIEWLVPEHPNDTEPQSVQYSGFCGHILVCRDGLLLPGKPQLGLLKYKEKLYAFSSRDSALQFASAPEHYISEVAERAKRSPELIQLLCLHRQFSCVTPYTEHLLVRPINRSSSSTQTDTHPVESYMDRTYEWNEWALRRKALKLADLRRKQTHSTQTKLSHLRRDNFTQTYTSKDAMGQTTQDGESSMPRPLVYLSELRGQRGRPMVRVELTRALDE
;
A
#
# COMPACT_ATOMS: atom_id res chain seq x y z
N MET A 1 -6.10 -8.96 9.19
CA MET A 1 -5.29 -10.06 8.59
C MET A 1 -4.24 -10.55 9.59
N LEU A 2 -4.69 -11.08 10.73
CA LEU A 2 -3.89 -11.81 11.74
C LEU A 2 -4.40 -13.27 11.85
N VAL A 3 -5.36 -13.65 11.01
CA VAL A 3 -6.34 -14.71 11.30
C VAL A 3 -5.79 -16.12 11.01
N THR A 4 -4.82 -16.26 10.12
CA THR A 4 -4.19 -17.56 9.78
C THR A 4 -3.18 -17.98 10.84
N GLY A 5 -2.28 -17.08 11.26
CA GLY A 5 -1.38 -17.30 12.40
C GLY A 5 -2.14 -17.56 13.70
N VAL A 6 -3.15 -16.74 14.01
CA VAL A 6 -3.94 -16.91 15.25
C VAL A 6 -4.62 -18.28 15.33
N ARG A 7 -4.99 -18.93 14.22
CA ARG A 7 -5.69 -20.24 14.26
C ARG A 7 -4.77 -21.44 14.48
N LEU A 8 -3.53 -21.40 13.98
CA LEU A 8 -2.56 -22.51 14.17
C LEU A 8 -2.01 -22.53 15.60
N PHE A 9 -1.76 -21.36 16.18
CA PHE A 9 -1.09 -21.21 17.47
C PHE A 9 -2.06 -21.06 18.67
N ASN A 10 -3.38 -20.94 18.46
CA ASN A 10 -4.36 -20.88 19.56
C ASN A 10 -4.66 -22.24 20.23
N ARG A 11 -4.29 -23.38 19.62
CA ARG A 11 -4.70 -24.69 20.13
C ARG A 11 -3.97 -25.11 21.42
N SER A 12 -2.83 -24.50 21.75
CA SER A 12 -2.00 -24.87 22.92
C SER A 12 -2.02 -23.86 24.08
N SER A 13 -2.68 -22.70 23.92
CA SER A 13 -2.63 -21.59 24.89
C SER A 13 -3.67 -21.72 26.03
N MET A 14 -3.67 -22.82 26.78
CA MET A 14 -4.47 -22.97 28.01
C MET A 14 -3.63 -23.34 29.24
N THR A 15 -2.36 -22.93 29.30
CA THR A 15 -1.57 -22.98 30.53
C THR A 15 -1.01 -21.60 30.86
N LYS A 16 -1.47 -21.06 32.00
CA LYS A 16 -1.14 -19.74 32.53
C LYS A 16 0.21 -19.77 33.25
N ASP A 17 1.30 -19.94 32.53
CA ASP A 17 2.62 -19.68 33.09
C ASP A 17 3.14 -18.34 32.54
N GLN A 18 2.94 -17.30 33.36
CA GLN A 18 3.48 -15.96 33.12
C GLN A 18 4.99 -16.00 33.38
N VAL A 19 5.77 -16.22 32.32
CA VAL A 19 7.20 -15.89 32.35
C VAL A 19 7.34 -14.40 32.03
N GLU A 20 7.77 -13.61 33.02
CA GLU A 20 8.12 -12.20 32.85
C GLU A 20 9.41 -12.07 32.03
N LEU A 21 9.33 -12.22 30.71
CA LEU A 21 10.42 -11.88 29.80
C LEU A 21 10.41 -10.36 29.53
N ASN A 22 11.59 -9.73 29.60
CA ASN A 22 11.74 -8.32 29.29
C ASN A 22 11.49 -8.08 27.79
N ILE A 23 11.03 -6.88 27.40
CA ILE A 23 10.69 -6.59 25.98
C ILE A 23 11.94 -6.67 25.09
N GLN A 24 13.10 -6.35 25.64
CA GLN A 24 14.40 -6.45 24.96
C GLN A 24 14.78 -7.91 24.68
N ASP A 25 14.64 -8.79 25.69
CA ASP A 25 14.91 -10.22 25.57
C ASP A 25 14.02 -10.90 24.51
N LEU A 26 12.77 -10.44 24.37
CA LEU A 26 11.87 -10.93 23.32
C LEU A 26 12.38 -10.62 21.91
N GLY A 27 12.99 -9.46 21.71
CA GLY A 27 13.56 -9.04 20.42
C GLY A 27 14.77 -9.90 20.02
N GLU A 28 15.68 -10.15 20.96
CA GLU A 28 16.87 -10.97 20.74
C GLU A 28 16.52 -12.45 20.48
N ASN A 29 15.56 -13.00 21.24
CA ASN A 29 15.08 -14.36 21.02
C ASN A 29 14.40 -14.52 19.65
N CYS A 30 13.60 -13.54 19.22
CA CYS A 30 13.02 -13.53 17.88
C CYS A 30 14.11 -13.51 16.79
N LEU A 31 15.17 -12.72 16.96
CA LEU A 31 16.28 -12.65 16.00
C LEU A 31 17.00 -13.99 15.84
N GLN A 32 17.29 -14.66 16.95
CA GLN A 32 17.93 -15.97 16.93
C GLN A 32 17.04 -17.02 16.24
N LEU A 33 15.74 -17.01 16.52
CA LEU A 33 14.77 -17.90 15.87
C LEU A 33 14.70 -17.64 14.35
N VAL A 34 14.71 -16.38 13.93
CA VAL A 34 14.76 -16.03 12.49
C VAL A 34 15.99 -16.64 11.84
N TRP A 35 17.17 -16.49 12.43
CA TRP A 35 18.40 -17.00 11.82
C TRP A 35 18.41 -18.53 11.73
N ARG A 36 17.96 -19.21 12.80
CA ARG A 36 17.82 -20.67 12.84
C ARG A 36 16.83 -21.18 11.81
N TYR A 37 15.63 -20.58 11.71
CA TYR A 37 14.62 -20.97 10.72
C TYR A 37 15.04 -20.65 9.29
N THR A 38 15.73 -19.53 9.07
CA THR A 38 16.24 -19.19 7.74
C THR A 38 17.30 -20.21 7.29
N CYS A 39 18.23 -20.55 8.19
CA CYS A 39 19.28 -21.56 7.93
C CYS A 39 18.69 -22.96 7.69
N ALA A 40 17.71 -23.38 8.51
CA ALA A 40 17.02 -24.64 8.33
C ALA A 40 16.27 -24.72 6.98
N LEU A 41 15.61 -23.63 6.55
CA LEU A 41 14.95 -23.58 5.24
C LEU A 41 15.96 -23.53 4.09
N GLU A 42 17.11 -22.87 4.25
CA GLU A 42 18.20 -22.89 3.27
C GLU A 42 18.69 -24.33 3.06
N ALA A 43 18.99 -25.06 4.14
CA ALA A 43 19.44 -26.46 4.08
C ALA A 43 18.41 -27.41 3.43
N LEU A 44 17.11 -27.17 3.67
CA LEU A 44 16.02 -27.98 3.11
C LEU A 44 15.68 -27.64 1.64
N THR A 45 16.10 -26.48 1.15
CA THR A 45 15.83 -26.03 -0.24
C THR A 45 17.04 -26.15 -1.16
N GLU A 46 18.19 -26.61 -0.66
CA GLU A 46 19.35 -26.88 -1.50
C GLU A 46 19.19 -28.18 -2.32
N PRO A 47 19.57 -28.16 -3.61
CA PRO A 47 19.48 -29.33 -4.48
C PRO A 47 20.52 -30.38 -4.05
N GLY A 48 20.10 -31.36 -3.23
CA GLY A 48 20.96 -32.45 -2.78
C GLY A 48 20.68 -32.97 -1.36
N THR A 49 19.86 -32.27 -0.58
CA THR A 49 19.55 -32.65 0.81
C THR A 49 18.38 -33.65 0.86
N ALA A 50 18.44 -34.59 1.83
CA ALA A 50 17.46 -35.65 2.02
C ALA A 50 16.01 -35.11 2.14
N ALA A 51 15.06 -35.91 1.67
CA ALA A 51 13.66 -35.50 1.54
C ALA A 51 13.07 -35.02 2.87
N PRO A 52 12.24 -33.97 2.88
CA PRO A 52 11.62 -33.39 4.08
C PRO A 52 10.73 -34.36 4.88
N ALA A 53 10.43 -35.54 4.33
CA ALA A 53 9.65 -36.60 4.99
C ALA A 53 10.42 -37.36 6.07
N GLU A 54 11.76 -37.39 6.04
CA GLU A 54 12.57 -38.20 6.97
C GLU A 54 12.79 -37.52 8.33
N MET A 55 12.62 -36.20 8.43
CA MET A 55 12.91 -35.41 9.65
C MET A 55 11.66 -34.99 10.44
N GLY A 56 10.45 -35.36 10.01
CA GLY A 56 9.22 -35.09 10.76
C GLY A 56 8.81 -33.60 10.85
N VAL A 57 9.48 -32.71 10.12
CA VAL A 57 9.19 -31.27 10.09
C VAL A 57 8.50 -30.90 8.78
N SER A 58 7.29 -30.35 8.86
CA SER A 58 6.61 -29.81 7.68
C SER A 58 7.26 -28.50 7.25
N VAL A 59 7.83 -28.47 6.03
CA VAL A 59 8.43 -27.27 5.41
C VAL A 59 7.44 -26.11 5.38
N GLU A 60 6.16 -26.41 5.16
CA GLU A 60 5.09 -25.41 5.15
C GLU A 60 4.86 -24.75 6.51
N LEU A 61 4.89 -25.54 7.59
CA LEU A 61 4.76 -25.01 8.94
C LEU A 61 6.01 -24.20 9.34
N LEU A 62 7.21 -24.67 8.97
CA LEU A 62 8.45 -23.95 9.23
C LEU A 62 8.50 -22.60 8.50
N ARG A 63 8.00 -22.57 7.26
CA ARG A 63 7.85 -21.35 6.45
C ARG A 63 6.85 -20.36 7.07
N GLN A 64 5.69 -20.84 7.51
CA GLN A 64 4.72 -20.01 8.23
C GLN A 64 5.29 -19.48 9.56
N ALA A 65 6.05 -20.30 10.27
CA ALA A 65 6.73 -19.89 11.49
C ALA A 65 7.76 -18.79 11.21
N LEU A 66 8.60 -18.97 10.18
CA LEU A 66 9.55 -17.94 9.73
C LEU A 66 8.83 -16.62 9.41
N TYR A 67 7.73 -16.64 8.65
CA TYR A 67 6.98 -15.42 8.32
C TYR A 67 6.44 -14.72 9.56
N ASN A 68 5.88 -15.50 10.50
CA ASN A 68 5.37 -14.95 11.75
C ASN A 68 6.50 -14.34 12.60
N VAL A 69 7.62 -15.05 12.80
CA VAL A 69 8.74 -14.49 13.56
C VAL A 69 9.33 -13.27 12.85
N ARG A 70 9.45 -13.27 11.52
CA ARG A 70 9.90 -12.11 10.73
C ARG A 70 8.97 -10.90 10.88
N GLN A 71 7.65 -11.10 10.96
CA GLN A 71 6.70 -10.02 11.28
C GLN A 71 6.92 -9.46 12.69
N HIS A 72 7.37 -10.29 13.63
CA HIS A 72 7.62 -9.92 15.02
C HIS A 72 9.07 -9.48 15.30
N GLN A 73 10.01 -9.72 14.38
CA GLN A 73 11.41 -9.29 14.44
C GLN A 73 11.54 -7.76 14.50
N SER A 74 10.48 -7.04 14.13
CA SER A 74 10.51 -5.60 13.95
C SER A 74 9.45 -4.82 14.75
N PRO A 75 9.53 -4.77 16.09
CA PRO A 75 8.93 -3.67 16.84
C PRO A 75 9.81 -2.41 16.75
N ASN A 76 11.14 -2.56 16.69
CA ASN A 76 12.11 -1.44 16.65
C ASN A 76 12.43 -0.94 15.23
N HIS A 77 12.04 -1.70 14.19
CA HIS A 77 12.17 -1.29 12.79
C HIS A 77 10.79 -1.07 12.14
N ASN A 78 9.73 -1.01 12.96
CA ASN A 78 8.45 -0.51 12.50
C ASN A 78 8.65 1.01 12.30
N PRO A 79 8.55 1.55 11.07
CA PRO A 79 8.71 2.98 10.85
C PRO A 79 7.78 3.80 11.75
N PHE A 80 6.62 3.24 12.14
CA PHE A 80 5.70 3.88 13.06
C PHE A 80 6.25 4.02 14.48
N THR A 81 6.93 3.02 15.05
CA THR A 81 7.47 3.12 16.42
C THR A 81 8.65 4.08 16.47
N HIS A 82 9.55 4.00 15.49
CA HIS A 82 10.67 4.93 15.37
C HIS A 82 10.17 6.38 15.16
N ALA A 83 9.18 6.58 14.28
CA ALA A 83 8.55 7.88 14.09
C ALA A 83 7.86 8.39 15.36
N THR A 84 7.18 7.53 16.13
CA THR A 84 6.57 7.93 17.41
C THR A 84 7.63 8.34 18.44
N VAL A 85 8.76 7.65 18.53
CA VAL A 85 9.86 8.02 19.43
C VAL A 85 10.43 9.38 19.05
N GLN A 86 10.77 9.59 17.77
CA GLN A 86 11.27 10.89 17.29
C GLN A 86 10.27 12.02 17.52
N ARG A 87 8.97 11.73 17.34
CA ARG A 87 7.90 12.71 17.54
C ARG A 87 7.68 13.05 19.01
N VAL A 88 7.80 12.08 19.91
CA VAL A 88 7.77 12.32 21.36
C VAL A 88 8.96 13.19 21.78
N GLU A 89 10.18 12.89 21.30
CA GLU A 89 11.38 13.68 21.58
C GLU A 89 11.22 15.14 21.10
N LEU A 90 10.71 15.32 19.87
CA LEU A 90 10.41 16.64 19.31
C LEU A 90 9.38 17.38 20.18
N LEU A 91 8.22 16.78 20.43
CA LEU A 91 7.15 17.39 21.23
C LEU A 91 7.62 17.73 22.64
N GLN A 92 8.42 16.87 23.27
CA GLN A 92 8.98 17.13 24.59
C GLN A 92 9.95 18.31 24.58
N SER A 93 10.80 18.42 23.55
CA SER A 93 11.72 19.54 23.39
C SER A 93 10.98 20.87 23.20
N GLU A 94 9.97 20.89 22.33
CA GLU A 94 9.13 22.07 22.05
C GLU A 94 8.31 22.47 23.27
N LEU A 95 7.70 21.51 23.97
CA LEU A 95 6.95 21.73 25.20
C LEU A 95 7.84 22.38 26.26
N THR A 96 9.06 21.87 26.44
CA THR A 96 10.03 22.40 27.42
C THR A 96 10.43 23.84 27.08
N ALA A 97 10.70 24.12 25.80
CA ALA A 97 11.01 25.47 25.34
C ALA A 97 9.83 26.44 25.56
N HIS A 98 8.60 26.05 25.20
CA HIS A 98 7.41 26.87 25.42
C HIS A 98 7.09 27.10 26.91
N PHE A 99 7.35 26.11 27.77
CA PHE A 99 7.24 26.29 29.22
C PHE A 99 8.27 27.25 29.78
N GLN A 100 9.52 27.25 29.28
CA GLN A 100 10.53 28.23 29.68
C GLN A 100 10.10 29.65 29.31
N VAL A 101 9.64 29.86 28.07
CA VAL A 101 9.14 31.17 27.63
C VAL A 101 7.93 31.61 28.46
N LEU A 102 6.98 30.70 28.74
CA LEU A 102 5.83 30.98 29.60
C LEU A 102 6.27 31.37 31.01
N ARG A 103 7.23 30.63 31.58
CA ARG A 103 7.78 30.91 32.90
C ARG A 103 8.43 32.29 32.94
N ASP A 104 9.29 32.63 32.00
CA ASP A 104 9.97 33.93 31.96
C ASP A 104 8.99 35.11 31.81
N THR A 105 7.90 34.90 31.07
CA THR A 105 6.88 35.92 30.83
C THR A 105 5.98 36.17 32.06
N VAL A 106 5.73 35.15 32.87
CA VAL A 106 4.81 35.19 34.02
C VAL A 106 5.54 35.43 35.34
N GLN A 107 6.74 34.85 35.54
CA GLN A 107 7.44 34.81 36.82
C GLN A 107 7.92 36.20 37.29
N SER A 108 8.14 37.14 36.37
CA SER A 108 8.65 38.49 36.67
C SER A 108 7.56 39.57 36.82
N LYS A 109 6.27 39.25 36.60
CA LYS A 109 5.19 40.25 36.48
C LYS A 109 4.03 39.95 37.44
N ARG A 110 3.62 40.94 38.25
CA ARG A 110 2.45 40.85 39.15
C ARG A 110 1.10 40.75 38.42
N ALA A 111 1.01 41.23 37.19
CA ALA A 111 -0.15 41.11 36.33
C ALA A 111 0.31 41.06 34.87
N VAL A 112 -0.21 40.10 34.10
CA VAL A 112 0.12 39.94 32.68
C VAL A 112 -1.17 39.99 31.87
N PRO A 113 -1.23 40.75 30.75
CA PRO A 113 -2.41 40.81 29.92
C PRO A 113 -2.85 39.44 29.41
N ALA A 114 -4.14 39.13 29.54
CA ALA A 114 -4.71 37.86 29.06
C ALA A 114 -4.48 37.64 27.57
N ALA A 115 -4.46 38.71 26.76
CA ALA A 115 -4.17 38.65 25.33
C ALA A 115 -2.76 38.13 25.00
N GLN A 116 -1.78 38.34 25.88
CA GLN A 116 -0.40 37.87 25.69
C GLN A 116 -0.22 36.43 26.19
N VAL A 117 -0.91 36.06 27.26
CA VAL A 117 -0.71 34.80 27.98
C VAL A 117 -1.59 33.68 27.42
N PHE A 118 -2.81 34.00 26.97
CA PHE A 118 -3.75 33.01 26.45
C PHE A 118 -3.24 32.26 25.21
N PRO A 119 -2.62 32.91 24.20
CA PRO A 119 -2.02 32.19 23.07
C PRO A 119 -0.91 31.23 23.50
N MET A 120 -0.12 31.57 24.53
CA MET A 120 0.97 30.73 25.03
C MET A 120 0.42 29.48 25.73
N PHE A 121 -0.58 29.62 26.61
CA PHE A 121 -1.26 28.46 27.20
C PHE A 121 -2.00 27.62 26.14
N ARG A 122 -2.52 28.24 25.09
CA ARG A 122 -3.12 27.53 23.95
C ARG A 122 -2.08 26.69 23.18
N SER A 123 -0.87 27.20 22.99
CA SER A 123 0.22 26.43 22.36
C SER A 123 0.69 25.29 23.25
N VAL A 124 0.90 25.53 24.55
CA VAL A 124 1.29 24.50 25.52
C VAL A 124 0.24 23.39 25.63
N SER A 125 -1.05 23.75 25.70
CA SER A 125 -2.12 22.75 25.74
C SER A 125 -2.19 21.90 24.47
N ARG A 126 -1.96 22.48 23.29
CA ARG A 126 -1.86 21.71 22.03
C ARG A 126 -0.68 20.74 22.04
N LEU A 127 0.50 21.19 22.47
CA LEU A 127 1.69 20.34 22.57
C LEU A 127 1.49 19.22 23.58
N TRP A 128 0.86 19.53 24.73
CA TRP A 128 0.50 18.56 25.74
C TRP A 128 -0.51 17.52 25.24
N SER A 129 -1.57 17.95 24.54
CA SER A 129 -2.52 17.03 23.91
C SER A 129 -1.81 16.13 22.89
N GLY A 130 -0.92 16.67 22.06
CA GLY A 130 -0.13 15.86 21.13
C GLY A 130 0.72 14.81 21.85
N LEU A 131 1.33 15.14 22.99
CA LEU A 131 2.09 14.19 23.80
C LEU A 131 1.21 13.11 24.45
N GLN A 132 -0.03 13.46 24.83
CA GLN A 132 -1.02 12.48 25.30
C GLN A 132 -1.44 11.52 24.19
N ASP A 133 -1.67 12.02 22.98
CA ASP A 133 -2.01 11.18 21.82
C ASP A 133 -0.87 10.18 21.52
N GLU A 134 0.39 10.62 21.53
CA GLU A 134 1.55 9.73 21.37
C GLU A 134 1.67 8.71 22.51
N ALA A 135 1.37 9.10 23.76
CA ALA A 135 1.38 8.19 24.90
C ALA A 135 0.31 7.09 24.77
N GLU A 136 -0.88 7.42 24.25
CA GLU A 136 -1.94 6.45 23.95
C GLU A 136 -1.50 5.49 22.84
N LEU A 137 -0.86 5.99 21.78
CA LEU A 137 -0.29 5.15 20.72
C LEU A 137 0.76 4.18 21.27
N LEU A 138 1.69 4.66 22.11
CA LEU A 138 2.68 3.81 22.77
C LEU A 138 2.03 2.77 23.68
N HIS A 139 0.95 3.11 24.38
CA HIS A 139 0.19 2.17 25.18
C HIS A 139 -0.44 1.07 24.31
N ILE A 140 -1.02 1.42 23.16
CA ILE A 140 -1.55 0.46 22.19
C ILE A 140 -0.43 -0.45 21.68
N PHE A 141 0.72 0.10 21.29
CA PHE A 141 1.86 -0.70 20.83
C PHE A 141 2.38 -1.65 21.91
N ARG A 142 2.43 -1.19 23.16
CA ARG A 142 2.82 -2.04 24.31
C ARG A 142 1.82 -3.18 24.49
N ASN A 143 0.52 -2.91 24.47
CA ASN A 143 -0.51 -3.93 24.61
C ASN A 143 -0.46 -4.95 23.46
N LEU A 144 -0.23 -4.49 22.23
CA LEU A 144 0.00 -5.36 21.08
C LEU A 144 1.23 -6.24 21.31
N ALA A 145 2.37 -5.67 21.70
CA ALA A 145 3.58 -6.44 21.99
C ALA A 145 3.35 -7.50 23.10
N LEU A 146 2.63 -7.15 24.17
CA LEU A 146 2.26 -8.09 25.23
C LEU A 146 1.34 -9.21 24.73
N SER A 147 0.36 -8.87 23.90
CA SER A 147 -0.55 -9.86 23.29
C SER A 147 0.16 -10.81 22.31
N LEU A 148 1.30 -10.38 21.75
CA LEU A 148 2.09 -11.17 20.79
C LEU A 148 3.07 -12.14 21.46
N ARG A 149 3.45 -11.91 22.73
CA ARG A 149 4.32 -12.80 23.51
C ARG A 149 3.92 -14.29 23.49
N PRO A 150 2.66 -14.68 23.78
CA PRO A 150 2.27 -16.08 23.80
C PRO A 150 2.44 -16.77 22.45
N PHE A 151 2.36 -16.03 21.33
CA PHE A 151 2.54 -16.60 20.00
C PHE A 151 3.99 -17.05 19.77
N VAL A 152 4.97 -16.23 20.19
CA VAL A 152 6.39 -16.59 20.12
C VAL A 152 6.69 -17.79 21.02
N ALA A 153 6.12 -17.81 22.23
CA ALA A 153 6.28 -18.94 23.15
C ALA A 153 5.66 -20.24 22.60
N SER A 154 4.50 -20.16 21.94
CA SER A 154 3.84 -21.33 21.34
C SER A 154 4.61 -21.92 20.15
N GLN A 155 5.40 -21.11 19.44
CA GLN A 155 6.25 -21.59 18.34
C GLN A 155 7.38 -22.48 18.85
N ALA A 156 7.98 -22.15 20.00
CA ALA A 156 8.99 -22.99 20.65
C ALA A 156 8.43 -24.35 21.10
N GLN A 157 7.10 -24.45 21.30
CA GLN A 157 6.46 -25.73 21.62
C GLN A 157 6.15 -26.58 20.37
N ILE A 158 5.98 -25.96 19.19
CA ILE A 158 5.63 -26.66 17.95
C ILE A 158 6.86 -27.24 17.26
N PHE A 159 8.00 -26.56 17.35
CA PHE A 159 9.28 -27.07 16.88
C PHE A 159 10.17 -27.36 18.08
N SER A 160 10.40 -28.64 18.36
CA SER A 160 11.34 -29.02 19.42
C SER A 160 12.75 -28.54 19.04
N GLU A 161 13.51 -28.01 19.99
CA GLU A 161 14.88 -27.52 19.75
C GLU A 161 15.74 -28.63 19.11
N ASN A 162 15.55 -29.87 19.55
CA ASN A 162 16.24 -31.05 19.02
C ASN A 162 15.99 -31.29 17.52
N SER A 163 14.77 -31.01 17.03
CA SER A 163 14.44 -31.16 15.60
C SER A 163 15.12 -30.10 14.74
N ILE A 164 15.25 -28.88 15.27
CA ILE A 164 15.93 -27.78 14.58
C ILE A 164 17.44 -27.98 14.64
N ASP A 165 17.98 -28.43 15.77
CA ASP A 165 19.41 -28.66 15.94
C ASP A 165 19.92 -29.83 15.08
N GLY A 166 19.09 -30.85 14.86
CA GLY A 166 19.37 -31.90 13.87
C GLY A 166 19.44 -31.38 12.43
N LEU A 167 18.57 -30.43 12.05
CA LEU A 167 18.59 -29.76 10.74
C LEU A 167 19.79 -28.81 10.57
N LEU A 168 20.28 -28.25 11.68
CA LEU A 168 21.40 -27.31 11.70
C LEU A 168 22.76 -28.02 11.83
N GLN A 169 22.78 -29.35 12.00
CA GLN A 169 24.00 -30.12 12.21
C GLN A 169 24.88 -30.09 10.94
N GLY A 170 25.84 -29.16 10.91
CA GLY A 170 26.75 -28.92 9.78
C GLY A 170 26.56 -27.58 9.05
N SER A 171 25.58 -26.76 9.44
CA SER A 171 25.35 -25.44 8.83
C SER A 171 25.72 -24.30 9.80
N GLU A 172 26.48 -23.31 9.33
CA GLU A 172 26.77 -22.09 10.10
C GLU A 172 25.54 -21.18 10.14
N ILE A 173 25.04 -20.86 11.34
CA ILE A 173 23.93 -19.92 11.52
C ILE A 173 24.44 -18.50 11.24
N LYS A 174 24.18 -18.00 10.02
CA LYS A 174 24.58 -16.65 9.61
C LYS A 174 23.53 -15.62 10.01
N SER A 175 23.98 -14.50 10.56
CA SER A 175 23.10 -13.34 10.82
C SER A 175 22.69 -12.64 9.51
N ASP A 176 21.58 -11.91 9.52
CA ASP A 176 21.18 -11.09 8.35
C ASP A 176 22.21 -10.00 8.00
N ALA A 177 23.04 -9.58 8.96
CA ALA A 177 24.14 -8.64 8.74
C ALA A 177 25.32 -9.33 8.04
N GLU A 178 25.68 -10.55 8.46
CA GLU A 178 26.71 -11.37 7.80
C GLU A 178 26.29 -11.76 6.39
N ARG A 179 25.02 -12.18 6.20
CA ARG A 179 24.45 -12.46 4.88
C ARG A 179 24.54 -11.26 3.95
N ARG A 180 24.49 -10.03 4.48
CA ARG A 180 24.64 -8.79 3.69
C ARG A 180 26.10 -8.45 3.33
N ARG A 181 27.08 -8.91 4.09
CA ARG A 181 28.51 -8.54 3.92
C ARG A 181 29.29 -9.40 2.92
N LEU A 182 28.85 -10.64 2.68
CA LEU A 182 29.51 -11.56 1.75
C LEU A 182 29.31 -11.10 0.29
N CYS A 183 30.20 -10.28 -0.25
CA CYS A 183 30.16 -9.82 -1.64
C CYS A 183 31.29 -10.45 -2.45
N GLU A 184 30.94 -11.02 -3.60
CA GLU A 184 31.88 -11.32 -4.68
C GLU A 184 31.85 -10.14 -5.66
N GLY A 185 33.01 -9.53 -5.91
CA GLY A 185 33.13 -8.41 -6.85
C GLY A 185 32.96 -8.87 -8.30
N GLY A 186 32.13 -8.18 -9.08
CA GLY A 186 32.01 -8.40 -10.52
C GLY A 186 30.97 -7.49 -11.18
N GLU A 187 31.25 -7.06 -12.41
CA GLU A 187 30.37 -6.18 -13.19
C GLU A 187 29.01 -6.84 -13.50
N LEU A 188 27.92 -6.11 -13.27
CA LEU A 188 26.56 -6.56 -13.59
C LEU A 188 26.24 -6.24 -15.05
N GLY A 189 25.40 -7.06 -15.69
CA GLY A 189 25.15 -7.02 -17.14
C GLY A 189 24.56 -5.70 -17.67
N PRO A 190 24.76 -5.39 -18.96
CA PRO A 190 24.63 -4.03 -19.52
C PRO A 190 23.20 -3.54 -19.81
N ASP A 191 22.19 -4.41 -19.78
CA ASP A 191 20.87 -4.08 -20.37
C ASP A 191 19.91 -3.33 -19.42
N ILE A 192 20.20 -3.23 -18.12
CA ILE A 192 19.31 -2.56 -17.14
C ILE A 192 20.10 -1.57 -16.29
N GLU A 193 19.46 -0.45 -15.91
CA GLU A 193 20.03 0.54 -15.02
C GLU A 193 20.30 -0.05 -13.63
N TRP A 194 21.58 -0.25 -13.31
CA TRP A 194 22.05 -0.63 -11.99
C TRP A 194 22.49 0.62 -11.23
N LEU A 195 21.93 0.81 -10.04
CA LEU A 195 22.35 1.85 -9.11
C LEU A 195 23.20 1.21 -8.02
N VAL A 196 24.50 1.51 -8.03
CA VAL A 196 25.37 1.19 -6.89
C VAL A 196 25.20 2.34 -5.89
N PRO A 197 24.69 2.11 -4.68
CA PRO A 197 24.56 3.19 -3.71
C PRO A 197 25.95 3.69 -3.29
N GLU A 198 26.34 4.89 -3.72
CA GLU A 198 27.60 5.52 -3.33
C GLU A 198 27.57 6.00 -1.86
N HIS A 199 26.36 6.25 -1.32
CA HIS A 199 26.14 6.69 0.04
C HIS A 199 25.09 5.84 0.79
N PRO A 200 25.30 5.54 2.09
CA PRO A 200 24.41 4.69 2.88
C PRO A 200 23.00 5.29 3.10
N ASN A 201 22.83 6.60 2.91
CA ASN A 201 21.54 7.28 3.07
C ASN A 201 20.61 7.18 1.86
N ASP A 202 21.12 6.83 0.67
CA ASP A 202 20.27 6.63 -0.52
C ASP A 202 19.53 5.28 -0.49
N THR A 203 19.88 4.43 0.49
CA THR A 203 19.36 3.08 0.67
C THR A 203 18.40 3.02 1.86
N GLU A 204 17.52 4.02 2.03
CA GLU A 204 16.46 3.85 3.02
C GLU A 204 15.62 2.61 2.66
N PRO A 205 15.34 1.70 3.61
CA PRO A 205 14.58 0.47 3.34
C PRO A 205 13.17 0.73 2.79
N GLN A 206 12.69 1.98 2.89
CA GLN A 206 11.42 2.45 2.34
C GLN A 206 11.47 2.74 0.83
N SER A 207 12.65 2.99 0.25
CA SER A 207 12.82 3.22 -1.19
C SER A 207 13.00 1.91 -1.98
N VAL A 208 13.43 0.84 -1.30
CA VAL A 208 13.65 -0.48 -1.89
C VAL A 208 12.38 -1.32 -1.82
N GLN A 209 11.95 -1.83 -2.98
CA GLN A 209 10.80 -2.71 -3.11
C GLN A 209 11.01 -4.00 -2.30
N TYR A 210 9.92 -4.59 -1.82
CA TYR A 210 9.94 -5.80 -0.99
C TYR A 210 10.68 -5.64 0.34
N SER A 211 10.75 -4.41 0.88
CA SER A 211 11.43 -4.12 2.15
C SER A 211 12.90 -4.57 2.18
N GLY A 212 13.56 -4.61 1.00
CA GLY A 212 14.94 -5.06 0.87
C GLY A 212 15.16 -6.58 0.79
N PHE A 213 14.10 -7.40 0.66
CA PHE A 213 14.23 -8.84 0.42
C PHE A 213 14.44 -9.18 -1.07
N CYS A 214 15.15 -10.29 -1.33
CA CYS A 214 15.40 -10.77 -2.68
C CYS A 214 14.13 -11.38 -3.32
N GLY A 215 13.56 -10.68 -4.31
CA GLY A 215 12.34 -11.12 -5.00
C GLY A 215 12.53 -12.39 -5.83
N HIS A 216 13.73 -12.63 -6.37
CA HIS A 216 14.02 -13.83 -7.18
C HIS A 216 14.01 -15.11 -6.32
N ILE A 217 14.73 -15.10 -5.18
CA ILE A 217 14.79 -16.27 -4.30
C ILE A 217 13.42 -16.60 -3.70
N LEU A 218 12.61 -15.57 -3.44
CA LEU A 218 11.25 -15.76 -2.96
C LEU A 218 10.42 -16.61 -3.93
N VAL A 219 10.65 -16.49 -5.24
CA VAL A 219 9.96 -17.27 -6.27
C VAL A 219 10.62 -18.65 -6.44
N CYS A 220 11.94 -18.70 -6.62
CA CYS A 220 12.64 -19.94 -6.97
C CYS A 220 12.73 -20.96 -5.83
N ARG A 221 12.80 -20.50 -4.57
CA ARG A 221 12.86 -21.37 -3.38
C ARG A 221 11.55 -21.32 -2.59
N ASP A 222 10.44 -21.33 -3.32
CA ASP A 222 9.07 -21.45 -2.84
C ASP A 222 8.73 -20.66 -1.55
N GLY A 223 9.10 -19.38 -1.52
CA GLY A 223 8.79 -18.47 -0.43
C GLY A 223 9.91 -18.26 0.60
N LEU A 224 11.15 -18.67 0.33
CA LEU A 224 12.30 -18.34 1.18
C LEU A 224 12.59 -16.83 1.19
N LEU A 225 12.68 -16.24 2.39
CA LEU A 225 12.98 -14.83 2.58
C LEU A 225 14.46 -14.64 2.91
N LEU A 226 15.25 -14.18 1.93
CA LEU A 226 16.64 -13.78 2.13
C LEU A 226 16.82 -12.27 1.99
N PRO A 227 17.59 -11.63 2.89
CA PRO A 227 17.90 -10.21 2.77
C PRO A 227 18.73 -9.95 1.51
N GLY A 228 18.37 -8.92 0.76
CA GLY A 228 19.14 -8.43 -0.37
C GLY A 228 20.40 -7.69 0.09
N LYS A 229 21.44 -7.75 -0.73
CA LYS A 229 22.72 -7.08 -0.57
C LYS A 229 22.69 -5.77 -1.37
N PRO A 230 22.54 -4.60 -0.74
CA PRO A 230 22.56 -3.33 -1.47
C PRO A 230 23.93 -3.03 -2.10
N GLN A 231 25.02 -3.59 -1.54
CA GLN A 231 26.38 -3.45 -2.10
C GLN A 231 26.56 -4.16 -3.46
N LEU A 232 25.69 -5.12 -3.79
CA LEU A 232 25.70 -5.77 -5.09
C LEU A 232 25.23 -4.79 -6.19
N GLY A 233 24.49 -3.74 -5.83
CA GLY A 233 23.78 -2.87 -6.76
C GLY A 233 22.27 -3.11 -6.72
N LEU A 234 21.50 -2.03 -6.74
CA LEU A 234 20.06 -2.03 -6.84
C LEU A 234 19.65 -2.01 -8.31
N LEU A 235 18.76 -2.92 -8.70
CA LEU A 235 18.18 -2.90 -10.04
C LEU A 235 17.03 -1.91 -10.08
N LYS A 236 17.09 -0.91 -10.97
CA LYS A 236 15.97 0.00 -11.20
C LYS A 236 15.09 -0.56 -12.31
N TYR A 237 13.83 -0.86 -11.98
CA TYR A 237 12.84 -1.30 -12.95
C TYR A 237 11.50 -0.59 -12.73
N LYS A 238 10.98 0.09 -13.75
CA LYS A 238 9.72 0.88 -13.69
C LYS A 238 9.64 1.80 -12.47
N GLU A 239 10.69 2.59 -12.22
CA GLU A 239 10.80 3.51 -11.07
C GLU A 239 10.76 2.82 -9.69
N LYS A 240 11.03 1.51 -9.63
CA LYS A 240 11.17 0.75 -8.38
C LYS A 240 12.57 0.16 -8.28
N LEU A 241 13.11 0.14 -7.06
CA LEU A 241 14.44 -0.39 -6.76
C LEU A 241 14.32 -1.80 -6.17
N TYR A 242 15.09 -2.75 -6.69
CA TYR A 242 15.10 -4.14 -6.22
C TYR A 242 16.48 -4.54 -5.72
N ALA A 243 16.53 -5.21 -4.57
CA ALA A 243 17.75 -5.74 -3.97
C ALA A 243 17.81 -7.27 -4.11
N PHE A 244 19.02 -7.83 -4.28
CA PHE A 244 19.23 -9.26 -4.51
C PHE A 244 20.27 -9.84 -3.56
N SER A 245 20.15 -11.12 -3.24
CA SER A 245 21.05 -11.85 -2.34
C SER A 245 22.31 -12.39 -3.04
N SER A 246 22.23 -12.69 -4.34
CA SER A 246 23.33 -13.17 -5.16
C SER A 246 23.32 -12.52 -6.54
N ARG A 247 24.49 -12.54 -7.22
CA ARG A 247 24.65 -12.06 -8.59
C ARG A 247 23.78 -12.85 -9.57
N ASP A 248 23.75 -14.17 -9.43
CA ASP A 248 22.94 -15.04 -10.28
C ASP A 248 21.46 -14.71 -10.15
N SER A 249 20.99 -14.45 -8.93
CA SER A 249 19.60 -14.01 -8.69
C SER A 249 19.29 -12.69 -9.39
N ALA A 250 20.26 -11.77 -9.40
CA ALA A 250 20.12 -10.47 -10.01
C ALA A 250 20.09 -10.58 -11.55
N LEU A 251 20.97 -11.39 -12.14
CA LEU A 251 21.00 -11.66 -13.59
C LEU A 251 19.75 -12.40 -14.07
N GLN A 252 19.30 -13.41 -13.32
CA GLN A 252 18.09 -14.15 -13.66
C GLN A 252 16.84 -13.30 -13.52
N PHE A 253 16.79 -12.40 -12.54
CA PHE A 253 15.68 -11.43 -12.45
C PHE A 253 15.74 -10.41 -13.58
N ALA A 254 16.93 -9.94 -13.95
CA ALA A 254 17.12 -8.99 -15.04
C ALA A 254 16.69 -9.55 -16.41
N SER A 255 16.81 -10.86 -16.65
CA SER A 255 16.36 -11.44 -17.92
C SER A 255 14.83 -11.47 -18.09
N ALA A 256 14.05 -11.52 -17.01
CA ALA A 256 12.59 -11.58 -17.05
C ALA A 256 11.91 -10.93 -15.83
N PRO A 257 12.03 -9.61 -15.63
CA PRO A 257 11.58 -8.93 -14.40
C PRO A 257 10.06 -9.01 -14.20
N GLU A 258 9.24 -8.86 -15.25
CA GLU A 258 7.78 -9.02 -15.19
C GLU A 258 7.34 -10.33 -14.57
N HIS A 259 7.93 -11.44 -15.02
CA HIS A 259 7.55 -12.78 -14.62
C HIS A 259 7.75 -12.96 -13.11
N TYR A 260 8.91 -12.56 -12.58
CA TYR A 260 9.17 -12.64 -11.15
C TYR A 260 8.28 -11.69 -10.35
N ILE A 261 7.99 -10.48 -10.85
CA ILE A 261 7.08 -9.56 -10.15
C ILE A 261 5.66 -10.14 -10.07
N SER A 262 5.16 -10.77 -11.14
CA SER A 262 3.84 -11.43 -11.11
C SER A 262 3.83 -12.64 -10.18
N GLU A 263 4.86 -13.47 -10.21
CA GLU A 263 4.96 -14.65 -9.33
C GLU A 263 5.06 -14.26 -7.85
N VAL A 264 5.78 -13.20 -7.51
CA VAL A 264 5.81 -12.67 -6.14
C VAL A 264 4.40 -12.24 -5.69
N ALA A 265 3.63 -11.60 -6.59
CA ALA A 265 2.25 -11.22 -6.28
C ALA A 265 1.34 -12.44 -6.10
N GLU A 266 1.46 -13.48 -6.94
CA GLU A 266 0.73 -14.74 -6.77
C GLU A 266 1.09 -15.46 -5.46
N ARG A 267 2.37 -15.45 -5.08
CA ARG A 267 2.82 -16.02 -3.81
C ARG A 267 2.25 -15.27 -2.62
N ALA A 268 2.19 -13.93 -2.69
CA ALA A 268 1.56 -13.10 -1.67
C ALA A 268 0.05 -13.32 -1.56
N LYS A 269 -0.64 -13.70 -2.66
CA LYS A 269 -2.06 -14.09 -2.60
C LYS A 269 -2.27 -15.42 -1.87
N ARG A 270 -1.35 -16.38 -2.01
CA ARG A 270 -1.42 -17.69 -1.33
C ARG A 270 -1.10 -17.61 0.16
N SER A 271 -0.13 -16.77 0.53
CA SER A 271 0.27 -16.51 1.92
C SER A 271 0.15 -15.01 2.23
N PRO A 272 -0.99 -14.57 2.81
CA PRO A 272 -1.25 -13.15 3.06
C PRO A 272 -0.27 -12.51 4.05
N GLU A 273 0.48 -13.31 4.81
CA GLU A 273 1.54 -12.87 5.71
C GLU A 273 2.63 -12.07 4.99
N LEU A 274 2.88 -12.42 3.72
CA LEU A 274 3.87 -11.76 2.86
C LEU A 274 3.43 -10.36 2.42
N ILE A 275 2.13 -10.06 2.38
CA ILE A 275 1.63 -8.74 1.95
C ILE A 275 2.14 -7.65 2.89
N GLN A 276 2.08 -7.92 4.20
CA GLN A 276 2.55 -6.97 5.21
C GLN A 276 4.08 -6.90 5.25
N LEU A 277 4.77 -8.04 5.18
CA LEU A 277 6.23 -8.14 5.29
C LEU A 277 6.95 -7.49 4.10
N LEU A 278 6.44 -7.68 2.89
CA LEU A 278 6.99 -7.12 1.65
C LEU A 278 6.40 -5.74 1.29
N CYS A 279 5.57 -5.17 2.17
CA CYS A 279 4.89 -3.88 1.98
C CYS A 279 4.09 -3.77 0.66
N LEU A 280 3.39 -4.84 0.27
CA LEU A 280 2.66 -4.93 -1.01
C LEU A 280 1.27 -4.28 -1.00
N HIS A 281 0.91 -3.54 0.05
CA HIS A 281 -0.39 -2.89 0.22
C HIS A 281 -0.81 -2.03 -0.98
N ARG A 282 0.15 -1.38 -1.66
CA ARG A 282 -0.11 -0.58 -2.88
C ARG A 282 -0.48 -1.41 -4.11
N GLN A 283 -0.06 -2.67 -4.18
CA GLN A 283 -0.41 -3.58 -5.27
C GLN A 283 -1.77 -4.27 -5.01
N PHE A 284 -2.18 -4.34 -3.75
CA PHE A 284 -3.43 -4.93 -3.29
C PHE A 284 -4.39 -3.89 -2.69
N SER A 285 -4.45 -2.68 -3.26
CA SER A 285 -5.27 -1.56 -2.75
C SER A 285 -6.75 -1.94 -2.55
N CYS A 286 -7.26 -2.93 -3.29
CA CYS A 286 -8.63 -3.44 -3.16
C CYS A 286 -8.88 -4.22 -1.85
N VAL A 287 -7.84 -4.74 -1.18
CA VAL A 287 -7.96 -5.62 -0.01
C VAL A 287 -7.79 -4.87 1.32
N THR A 288 -7.16 -3.68 1.31
CA THR A 288 -6.99 -2.85 2.51
C THR A 288 -7.61 -1.46 2.34
N PRO A 289 -8.87 -1.25 2.74
CA PRO A 289 -9.56 0.04 2.60
C PRO A 289 -9.03 1.16 3.51
N TYR A 290 -7.96 0.94 4.29
CA TYR A 290 -7.58 1.81 5.42
C TYR A 290 -6.26 2.58 5.24
N THR A 291 -5.50 2.40 4.15
CA THR A 291 -4.11 2.92 4.06
C THR A 291 -3.92 4.13 3.14
N GLU A 292 -4.98 4.73 2.60
CA GLU A 292 -4.81 5.88 1.69
C GLU A 292 -4.38 7.17 2.41
N HIS A 293 -4.59 7.29 3.72
CA HIS A 293 -4.31 8.53 4.46
C HIS A 293 -2.93 8.60 5.16
N LEU A 294 -2.20 7.48 5.29
CA LEU A 294 -0.92 7.45 6.04
C LEU A 294 0.33 7.43 5.16
N LEU A 295 0.19 7.18 3.86
CA LEU A 295 1.32 7.21 2.92
C LEU A 295 1.21 8.47 2.06
N VAL A 296 1.58 9.62 2.63
CA VAL A 296 1.90 10.81 1.85
C VAL A 296 2.94 10.38 0.81
N ARG A 297 2.56 10.38 -0.47
CA ARG A 297 3.52 10.15 -1.55
C ARG A 297 4.58 11.24 -1.43
N PRO A 298 5.88 10.93 -1.29
CA PRO A 298 6.90 11.94 -1.53
C PRO A 298 6.66 12.45 -2.96
N ILE A 299 6.37 13.73 -3.09
CA ILE A 299 6.20 14.37 -4.39
C ILE A 299 7.60 14.49 -4.98
N ASN A 300 8.02 13.47 -5.73
CA ASN A 300 9.19 13.60 -6.59
C ASN A 300 8.85 14.61 -7.68
N ARG A 301 9.35 15.84 -7.52
CA ARG A 301 9.26 16.87 -8.55
C ARG A 301 10.35 16.57 -9.58
N SER A 302 9.96 15.98 -10.70
CA SER A 302 10.79 15.94 -11.90
C SER A 302 10.39 17.07 -12.85
N SER A 303 11.36 17.72 -13.48
CA SER A 303 11.11 18.65 -14.58
C SER A 303 10.80 17.83 -15.84
N SER A 304 9.54 17.77 -16.25
CA SER A 304 9.16 17.29 -17.58
C SER A 304 9.07 18.49 -18.50
N SER A 305 9.89 18.53 -19.55
CA SER A 305 9.71 19.45 -20.67
C SER A 305 8.74 18.81 -21.66
N THR A 306 7.60 19.45 -21.88
CA THR A 306 6.65 19.08 -22.94
C THR A 306 6.77 20.11 -24.05
N GLN A 307 6.89 19.65 -25.30
CA GLN A 307 6.86 20.52 -26.46
C GLN A 307 5.45 21.12 -26.58
N THR A 308 5.35 22.45 -26.65
CA THR A 308 4.08 23.17 -26.76
C THR A 308 3.33 22.70 -28.01
N ASP A 309 2.14 22.12 -27.83
CA ASP A 309 1.28 21.74 -28.96
C ASP A 309 1.00 22.98 -29.81
N THR A 310 1.27 22.88 -31.12
CA THR A 310 1.14 24.00 -32.06
C THR A 310 -0.32 24.37 -32.34
N HIS A 311 -1.28 23.48 -32.02
CA HIS A 311 -2.71 23.71 -32.17
C HIS A 311 -3.51 22.95 -31.09
N PRO A 312 -3.69 23.51 -29.87
CA PRO A 312 -4.60 22.91 -28.90
C PRO A 312 -6.02 22.95 -29.45
N VAL A 313 -6.63 21.77 -29.65
CA VAL A 313 -8.07 21.66 -29.92
C VAL A 313 -8.77 22.06 -28.62
N GLU A 314 -9.53 23.15 -28.65
CA GLU A 314 -10.26 23.61 -27.47
C GLU A 314 -11.25 22.53 -27.04
N SER A 315 -11.04 21.98 -25.85
CA SER A 315 -12.03 21.13 -25.21
C SER A 315 -13.27 21.98 -24.95
N TYR A 316 -14.39 21.62 -25.60
CA TYR A 316 -15.66 22.30 -25.39
C TYR A 316 -16.08 22.15 -23.93
N MET A 317 -15.88 23.21 -23.16
CA MET A 317 -16.32 23.32 -21.78
C MET A 317 -17.58 24.17 -21.75
N ASP A 318 -18.73 23.51 -21.60
CA ASP A 318 -19.99 24.21 -21.41
C ASP A 318 -19.98 24.95 -20.06
N ARG A 319 -19.79 26.27 -20.12
CA ARG A 319 -19.80 27.15 -18.94
C ARG A 319 -21.17 27.22 -18.26
N THR A 320 -22.22 26.73 -18.90
CA THR A 320 -23.59 26.70 -18.37
C THR A 320 -23.98 25.35 -17.78
N TYR A 321 -23.10 24.35 -17.90
CA TYR A 321 -23.30 23.01 -17.35
C TYR A 321 -23.39 23.03 -15.82
N GLU A 322 -24.43 22.40 -15.28
CA GLU A 322 -24.60 22.17 -13.84
C GLU A 322 -24.81 20.68 -13.61
N TRP A 323 -24.00 20.08 -12.74
CA TRP A 323 -24.08 18.66 -12.41
C TRP A 323 -25.24 18.33 -11.45
N ASN A 324 -25.80 19.34 -10.76
CA ASN A 324 -26.82 19.15 -9.74
C ASN A 324 -28.23 19.07 -10.36
N GLU A 325 -28.86 17.91 -10.26
CA GLU A 325 -30.21 17.64 -10.79
C GLU A 325 -31.29 18.60 -10.26
N TRP A 326 -31.19 19.05 -9.01
CA TRP A 326 -32.15 19.99 -8.42
C TRP A 326 -31.97 21.41 -8.95
N ALA A 327 -30.74 21.79 -9.33
CA ALA A 327 -30.49 23.06 -9.99
C ALA A 327 -31.08 23.06 -11.41
N LEU A 328 -30.91 21.96 -12.15
CA LEU A 328 -31.51 21.75 -13.48
C LEU A 328 -33.04 21.81 -13.43
N ARG A 329 -33.68 21.13 -12.46
CA ARG A 329 -35.16 21.19 -12.28
C ARG A 329 -35.65 22.61 -12.03
N ARG A 330 -34.96 23.39 -11.18
CA ARG A 330 -35.34 24.80 -10.92
C ARG A 330 -35.19 25.67 -12.16
N LYS A 331 -34.13 25.48 -12.96
CA LYS A 331 -33.94 26.18 -14.24
C LYS A 331 -35.05 25.82 -15.25
N ALA A 332 -35.41 24.54 -15.35
CA ALA A 332 -36.48 24.08 -16.24
C ALA A 332 -37.85 24.69 -15.85
N LEU A 333 -38.18 24.72 -14.56
CA LEU A 333 -39.40 25.37 -14.06
C LEU A 333 -39.40 26.87 -14.38
N LYS A 334 -38.28 27.56 -14.17
CA LYS A 334 -38.14 28.99 -14.50
C LYS A 334 -38.36 29.26 -16.00
N LEU A 335 -37.85 28.41 -16.88
CA LEU A 335 -38.07 28.51 -18.33
C LEU A 335 -39.53 28.25 -18.70
N ALA A 336 -40.18 27.27 -18.07
CA ALA A 336 -41.60 26.99 -18.29
C ALA A 336 -42.48 28.17 -17.86
N ASP A 337 -42.17 28.79 -16.73
CA ASP A 337 -42.84 30.01 -16.26
C ASP A 337 -42.64 31.18 -17.22
N LEU A 338 -41.43 31.37 -17.74
CA LEU A 338 -41.14 32.40 -18.74
C LEU A 338 -41.94 32.19 -20.03
N ARG A 339 -42.12 30.94 -20.49
CA ARG A 339 -42.96 30.64 -21.67
C ARG A 339 -44.42 31.02 -21.46
N ARG A 340 -44.92 30.94 -20.22
CA ARG A 340 -46.30 31.33 -19.86
C ARG A 340 -46.46 32.82 -19.59
N LYS A 341 -45.37 33.56 -19.44
CA LYS A 341 -45.36 35.02 -19.25
C LYS A 341 -45.31 35.70 -20.61
N GLN A 342 -46.47 35.79 -21.25
CA GLN A 342 -46.66 36.57 -22.47
C GLN A 342 -46.63 38.06 -22.12
N THR A 343 -45.73 38.84 -22.72
CA THR A 343 -45.72 40.29 -22.57
C THR A 343 -46.88 40.89 -23.36
N HIS A 344 -47.72 41.69 -22.68
CA HIS A 344 -48.94 42.27 -23.27
C HIS A 344 -48.70 43.55 -24.09
N SER A 345 -47.45 44.00 -24.23
CA SER A 345 -47.09 45.17 -25.02
C SER A 345 -45.77 44.97 -25.76
N THR A 346 -45.83 44.90 -27.08
CA THR A 346 -44.69 45.04 -27.98
C THR A 346 -44.53 46.52 -28.31
N GLN A 347 -43.66 47.23 -27.59
CA GLN A 347 -43.13 48.49 -28.10
C GLN A 347 -41.82 48.16 -28.82
N THR A 348 -41.94 47.74 -30.08
CA THR A 348 -40.79 47.47 -30.93
C THR A 348 -40.20 48.80 -31.38
N LYS A 349 -38.93 49.04 -31.04
CA LYS A 349 -38.07 50.11 -31.57
C LYS A 349 -37.69 49.84 -33.05
N LEU A 350 -38.64 49.38 -33.86
CA LEU A 350 -38.49 49.05 -35.29
C LEU A 350 -38.77 50.29 -36.15
N SER A 351 -37.99 51.35 -35.99
CA SER A 351 -38.12 52.52 -36.88
C SER A 351 -36.80 53.23 -37.19
N HIS A 352 -35.65 52.55 -37.09
CA HIS A 352 -34.36 53.21 -37.28
C HIS A 352 -33.28 52.46 -38.05
N LEU A 353 -33.65 51.50 -38.91
CA LEU A 353 -32.75 50.99 -39.95
C LEU A 353 -33.53 50.73 -41.23
N ARG A 354 -33.77 51.78 -42.03
CA ARG A 354 -34.06 51.60 -43.45
C ARG A 354 -32.77 51.08 -44.10
N ARG A 355 -32.80 49.85 -44.61
CA ARG A 355 -31.70 49.22 -45.34
C ARG A 355 -31.78 49.60 -46.81
N ASP A 356 -30.64 50.00 -47.38
CA ASP A 356 -30.42 49.93 -48.83
C ASP A 356 -30.03 48.49 -49.18
N ASN A 357 -30.78 47.88 -50.10
CA ASN A 357 -30.51 46.54 -50.61
C ASN A 357 -29.63 46.65 -51.86
N PHE A 358 -28.40 46.16 -51.78
CA PHE A 358 -27.62 45.80 -52.97
C PHE A 358 -27.66 44.29 -53.12
N THR A 359 -28.20 43.81 -54.24
CA THR A 359 -28.27 42.38 -54.55
C THR A 359 -27.04 41.99 -55.35
N GLN A 360 -26.11 41.26 -54.74
CA GLN A 360 -25.01 40.62 -55.45
C GLN A 360 -25.44 39.20 -55.80
N THR A 361 -25.66 38.92 -57.09
CA THR A 361 -25.97 37.57 -57.57
C THR A 361 -24.71 36.72 -57.57
N TYR A 362 -24.70 35.68 -56.75
CA TYR A 362 -23.73 34.58 -56.80
C TYR A 362 -24.50 33.30 -57.10
N THR A 363 -24.08 32.54 -58.11
CA THR A 363 -24.67 31.22 -58.39
C THR A 363 -24.21 30.23 -57.32
N SER A 364 -25.15 29.65 -56.58
CA SER A 364 -24.89 28.59 -55.61
C SER A 364 -24.20 27.42 -56.32
N LYS A 365 -23.04 26.99 -55.82
CA LYS A 365 -22.47 25.69 -56.18
C LYS A 365 -22.94 24.68 -55.15
N ASP A 366 -23.45 23.55 -55.62
CA ASP A 366 -23.83 22.45 -54.73
C ASP A 366 -22.58 21.90 -54.05
N ALA A 367 -22.56 21.99 -52.73
CA ALA A 367 -21.54 21.38 -51.88
C ALA A 367 -22.22 20.25 -51.11
N MET A 368 -21.85 19.01 -51.40
CA MET A 368 -22.25 17.88 -50.57
C MET A 368 -21.39 17.85 -49.32
N GLY A 369 -22.03 17.85 -48.16
CA GLY A 369 -21.39 17.58 -46.87
C GLY A 369 -21.96 16.27 -46.31
N GLN A 370 -21.08 15.39 -45.83
CA GLN A 370 -21.47 14.21 -45.08
C GLN A 370 -21.22 14.46 -43.61
N THR A 371 -22.21 14.21 -42.77
CA THR A 371 -22.05 14.14 -41.31
C THR A 371 -21.86 12.70 -40.90
N THR A 372 -20.99 12.44 -39.92
CA THR A 372 -20.87 11.12 -39.30
C THR A 372 -22.18 10.74 -38.62
N GLN A 373 -22.72 9.57 -38.96
CA GLN A 373 -23.78 8.93 -38.19
C GLN A 373 -23.14 7.81 -37.38
N ASP A 374 -23.26 7.89 -36.07
CA ASP A 374 -22.88 6.80 -35.19
C ASP A 374 -24.06 5.82 -35.10
N GLY A 375 -23.79 4.55 -35.38
CA GLY A 375 -24.75 3.46 -35.20
C GLY A 375 -24.37 2.66 -33.95
N GLU A 376 -25.31 2.50 -33.04
CA GLU A 376 -25.18 1.55 -31.94
C GLU A 376 -25.93 0.25 -32.26
N SER A 377 -25.34 -0.89 -31.89
CA SER A 377 -26.03 -2.17 -31.90
C SER A 377 -26.16 -2.65 -30.45
N SER A 378 -27.41 -2.80 -30.00
CA SER A 378 -27.71 -3.42 -28.72
C SER A 378 -27.90 -4.92 -28.94
N MET A 379 -27.13 -5.73 -28.23
CA MET A 379 -27.35 -7.19 -28.21
C MET A 379 -28.33 -7.53 -27.06
N PRO A 380 -29.26 -8.47 -27.26
CA PRO A 380 -30.17 -8.88 -26.20
C PRO A 380 -29.37 -9.45 -25.04
N ARG A 381 -29.59 -8.92 -23.84
CA ARG A 381 -28.87 -9.35 -22.64
C ARG A 381 -29.47 -10.65 -22.14
N PRO A 382 -28.71 -11.77 -22.10
CA PRO A 382 -29.23 -13.02 -21.59
C PRO A 382 -29.50 -12.87 -20.08
N LEU A 383 -30.78 -12.95 -19.71
CA LEU A 383 -31.23 -12.90 -18.32
C LEU A 383 -31.76 -14.28 -17.96
N VAL A 384 -31.17 -14.89 -16.93
CA VAL A 384 -31.58 -16.22 -16.49
C VAL A 384 -32.02 -16.13 -15.04
N TYR A 385 -33.26 -16.56 -14.79
CA TYR A 385 -33.80 -16.71 -13.45
C TYR A 385 -33.59 -18.16 -12.98
N LEU A 386 -32.97 -18.30 -11.81
CA LEU A 386 -32.75 -19.58 -11.15
C LEU A 386 -33.56 -19.60 -9.86
N SER A 387 -34.40 -20.61 -9.69
CA SER A 387 -35.21 -20.82 -8.49
C SER A 387 -34.98 -22.22 -7.89
N GLU A 388 -35.53 -22.44 -6.71
CA GLU A 388 -35.41 -23.69 -5.93
C GLU A 388 -34.00 -24.04 -5.42
N LEU A 389 -33.09 -23.06 -5.37
CA LEU A 389 -31.72 -23.24 -4.84
C LEU A 389 -31.65 -23.43 -3.31
N ARG A 390 -32.76 -23.21 -2.58
CA ARG A 390 -32.83 -23.40 -1.12
C ARG A 390 -34.09 -24.16 -0.74
N GLY A 391 -33.92 -25.30 -0.04
CA GLY A 391 -34.98 -25.92 0.75
C GLY A 391 -35.58 -27.22 0.22
N GLN A 392 -34.77 -28.24 -0.09
CA GLN A 392 -34.99 -29.69 0.13
C GLN A 392 -33.98 -30.49 -0.71
N ARG A 393 -33.33 -31.51 -0.12
CA ARG A 393 -32.42 -32.41 -0.87
C ARG A 393 -33.23 -33.19 -1.91
N GLY A 394 -32.94 -33.01 -3.20
CA GLY A 394 -33.50 -33.81 -4.29
C GLY A 394 -34.42 -33.10 -5.28
N ARG A 395 -34.72 -31.80 -5.11
CA ARG A 395 -35.44 -31.04 -6.15
C ARG A 395 -34.49 -30.57 -7.26
N PRO A 396 -34.84 -30.76 -8.54
CA PRO A 396 -34.04 -30.26 -9.65
C PRO A 396 -34.11 -28.73 -9.72
N MET A 397 -32.98 -28.09 -10.00
CA MET A 397 -32.91 -26.65 -10.20
C MET A 397 -33.80 -26.23 -11.38
N VAL A 398 -34.69 -25.27 -11.15
CA VAL A 398 -35.51 -24.68 -12.21
C VAL A 398 -34.78 -23.47 -12.79
N ARG A 399 -34.50 -23.54 -14.10
CA ARG A 399 -33.88 -22.47 -14.89
C ARG A 399 -34.90 -21.93 -15.87
N VAL A 400 -35.18 -20.64 -15.78
CA VAL A 400 -36.07 -19.91 -16.71
C VAL A 400 -35.27 -18.83 -17.41
N GLU A 401 -35.36 -18.80 -18.74
CA GLU A 401 -34.75 -17.75 -19.55
C GLU A 401 -35.72 -16.57 -19.69
N LEU A 402 -35.25 -15.39 -19.31
CA LEU A 402 -35.96 -14.11 -19.32
C LEU A 402 -35.36 -13.13 -20.34
N THR A 403 -34.58 -13.63 -21.28
CA THR A 403 -34.00 -12.83 -22.37
C THR A 403 -35.13 -12.20 -23.19
N ARG A 404 -35.22 -10.88 -23.20
CA ARG A 404 -36.20 -10.14 -24.02
C ARG A 404 -35.70 -10.01 -25.46
N ALA A 405 -36.61 -10.13 -26.41
CA ALA A 405 -36.32 -9.85 -27.81
C ALA A 405 -36.10 -8.34 -28.01
N LEU A 406 -35.34 -7.96 -29.04
CA LEU A 406 -34.99 -6.55 -29.32
C LEU A 406 -36.17 -5.71 -29.84
N ASP A 407 -37.29 -6.36 -30.21
CA ASP A 407 -38.43 -5.73 -30.90
C ASP A 407 -39.64 -5.42 -29.98
N GLU A 408 -39.48 -5.50 -28.66
CA GLU A 408 -40.44 -5.02 -27.63
C GLU A 408 -40.02 -3.66 -27.07
#